data_AF-A0A521XB05-F1
#
_entry.id   AF-A0A521XB05-F1
#
_cell.length_a   1.000
_cell.length_b   1.000
_cell.length_c   1.000
_cell.angle_alpha   90.00
_cell.angle_beta   90.00
_cell.angle_gamma   90.00
#
_symmetry.space_group_name_H-M   'P 1'
#
loop_
_entity.id
_entity.type
_entity.pdbx_description
1 polymer ?
#
loop_
_entity_poly.entity_id
_entity_poly.type
_entity_poly.pdbx_seq_one_letter_code
_entity_poly.pdbx_strand_id
1 'polypeptide(L)' 'MARMKFLCDAERCIECNGCVTACKQENEVPWGV' A
#
# COMPACT_ATOMS: atom_id res chain seq x y z
N MET A 1 -11.16 -20.74 -11.34
CA MET A 1 -10.98 -19.28 -11.22
C MET A 1 -9.51 -18.97 -10.96
N ALA A 2 -8.99 -17.89 -11.51
CA ALA A 2 -7.64 -17.41 -11.18
C ALA A 2 -7.62 -16.78 -9.77
N ARG A 3 -6.47 -16.82 -9.08
CA ARG A 3 -6.28 -16.24 -7.75
C ARG A 3 -5.38 -15.02 -7.83
N MET A 4 -5.85 -13.88 -7.36
CA MET A 4 -5.04 -12.67 -7.27
C MET A 4 -3.94 -12.81 -6.21
N LYS A 5 -2.78 -12.25 -6.51
CA LYS A 5 -1.62 -12.15 -5.64
C LYS A 5 -1.08 -10.73 -5.70
N PHE A 6 -0.59 -10.23 -4.57
CA PHE A 6 0.10 -8.96 -4.47
C PHE A 6 1.61 -9.23 -4.34
N LEU A 7 2.41 -8.47 -5.06
CA LEU A 7 3.88 -8.52 -4.98
C LEU A 7 4.39 -7.09 -4.83
N CYS A 8 5.19 -6.87 -3.80
CA CYS A 8 5.95 -5.64 -3.60
C CYS A 8 7.43 -6.00 -3.64
N ASP A 9 8.16 -5.40 -4.58
CA ASP A 9 9.61 -5.55 -4.69
C ASP A 9 10.29 -4.60 -3.70
N ALA A 10 10.85 -5.17 -2.62
CA ALA A 10 11.47 -4.41 -1.56
C ALA A 10 12.80 -3.76 -1.98
N GLU A 11 13.49 -4.29 -2.99
CA GLU A 11 14.75 -3.70 -3.49
C GLU A 11 14.50 -2.42 -4.30
N ARG A 12 13.28 -2.27 -4.85
CA ARG A 12 12.86 -1.09 -5.61
C ARG A 12 12.01 -0.12 -4.79
N CYS A 13 11.67 -0.48 -3.56
CA CYS A 13 10.97 0.42 -2.65
C CYS A 13 11.89 1.59 -2.27
N ILE A 14 11.38 2.82 -2.37
CA ILE A 14 12.12 4.05 -2.05
C ILE A 14 11.52 4.79 -0.83
N GLU A 15 10.71 4.09 -0.04
CA GLU A 15 10.06 4.64 1.16
C GLU A 15 9.23 5.93 0.91
N CYS A 16 8.60 6.04 -0.27
CA CYS A 16 7.80 7.23 -0.61
C CYS A 16 6.45 7.34 0.11
N ASN A 17 6.04 6.30 0.84
CA ASN A 17 4.75 6.18 1.53
C ASN A 17 3.49 6.26 0.63
N GLY A 18 3.65 6.22 -0.70
CA GLY A 18 2.51 6.35 -1.63
C GLY A 18 1.44 5.26 -1.48
N CYS A 19 1.86 4.02 -1.26
CA CYS A 19 0.93 2.91 -1.02
C CYS A 19 0.10 3.09 0.27
N VAL A 20 0.71 3.60 1.33
CA VAL A 20 0.03 3.86 2.62
C VAL A 20 -0.91 5.05 2.47
N THR A 21 -0.46 6.16 1.88
CA THR A 21 -1.29 7.35 1.64
C THR A 21 -2.52 7.01 0.82
N ALA A 22 -2.35 6.32 -0.31
CA ALA A 22 -3.46 5.93 -1.17
C ALA A 22 -4.46 5.01 -0.44
N CYS A 23 -3.96 3.98 0.23
CA CYS A 23 -4.81 3.04 0.98
C CYS A 23 -5.63 3.76 2.05
N LYS A 24 -4.99 4.61 2.86
CA LYS A 24 -5.67 5.34 3.92
C LYS A 24 -6.68 6.36 3.41
N GLN A 25 -6.37 7.04 2.30
CA GLN A 25 -7.27 8.01 1.68
C GLN A 25 -8.53 7.33 1.14
N GLU A 26 -8.38 6.22 0.41
CA GLU A 26 -9.50 5.50 -0.19
C GLU A 26 -10.39 4.80 0.85
N ASN A 27 -9.77 4.29 1.93
CA ASN A 27 -10.47 3.50 2.94
C ASN A 27 -10.75 4.28 4.24
N GLU A 28 -10.56 5.61 4.22
CA GLU A 28 -10.78 6.52 5.35
C GLU A 28 -10.12 6.05 6.66
N VAL A 29 -8.95 5.40 6.56
CA VAL A 29 -8.24 4.84 7.71
C VAL A 29 -7.54 5.96 8.49
N PRO A 30 -7.69 6.05 9.82
CA PRO A 30 -7.09 7.09 10.63
C PRO A 30 -5.55 7.18 10.51
N TRP A 31 -5.05 8.40 10.66
CA TRP A 31 -3.62 8.70 10.77
C TRP A 31 -3.22 8.81 12.25
N GLY A 32 -2.02 8.36 12.60
CA GLY A 32 -1.42 8.61 13.93
C GLY A 32 -1.97 7.79 15.09
N VAL A 33 -2.42 6.55 14.85
CA VAL A 33 -2.61 5.52 15.89
C VAL A 33 -1.34 4.70 16.09
#